data_AF-A0A2V1IMB4-F1
#
_entry.id   AF-A0A2V1IMB4-F1
#
_cell.length_a   1.000
_cell.length_b   1.000
_cell.length_c   1.000
_cell.angle_alpha   90.00
_cell.angle_beta   90.00
_cell.angle_gamma   90.00
#
_symmetry.space_group_name_H-M   'P 1'
#
loop_
_entity.id
_entity.type
_entity.pdbx_description
1 polymer ?
#
loop_
_entity_poly.entity_id
_entity_poly.type
_entity_poly.pdbx_seq_one_letter_code
_entity_poly.pdbx_strand_id
1 'polypeptide(L)' 'MTYVSNIFNSSLNSNRSLKYYSVEVITFDGDSYTEEVEARSADEAQEIAASMYDDVDYTMVQGCFAY' A
#
# COMPACT_ATOMS: atom_id res chain seq x y z
N MET A 1 -1.04 14.37 -17.64
CA MET A 1 -2.02 13.96 -16.61
C MET A 1 -2.52 12.56 -16.94
N THR A 2 -1.88 11.54 -16.42
CA THR A 2 -2.44 10.18 -16.41
C THR A 2 -3.44 10.11 -15.26
N TYR A 3 -4.70 9.84 -15.58
CA TYR A 3 -5.71 9.51 -14.57
C TYR A 3 -5.35 8.17 -13.96
N VAL A 4 -4.88 8.17 -12.71
CA VAL A 4 -4.79 6.95 -11.92
C VAL A 4 -6.21 6.65 -11.46
N SER A 5 -6.84 5.68 -12.11
CA SER A 5 -8.15 5.17 -11.71
C SER A 5 -8.01 4.53 -10.33
N ASN A 6 -8.38 5.25 -9.27
CA ASN A 6 -8.61 4.69 -7.94
C ASN A 6 -9.81 3.73 -7.99
N ILE A 7 -9.60 2.53 -8.52
CA ILE A 7 -10.58 1.43 -8.56
C ILE A 7 -10.87 0.89 -7.14
N PHE A 8 -10.11 1.33 -6.12
CA PHE A 8 -10.24 0.85 -4.74
C PHE A 8 -11.10 1.76 -3.84
N ASN A 9 -11.73 2.82 -4.36
CA ASN A 9 -12.61 3.69 -3.56
C ASN A 9 -13.98 3.05 -3.22
N SER A 10 -14.24 1.81 -3.64
CA SER A 10 -15.55 1.17 -3.49
C SER A 10 -15.51 -0.14 -2.68
N SER A 11 -14.76 -0.21 -1.57
CA SER A 11 -15.09 -1.14 -0.47
C SER A 11 -14.23 -0.88 0.78
N LEU A 12 -14.28 0.35 1.32
CA LEU A 12 -13.94 0.64 2.72
C LEU A 12 -15.00 -0.01 3.66
N ASN A 13 -15.35 -1.26 3.40
CA ASN A 13 -16.21 -2.07 4.23
C ASN A 13 -15.41 -2.36 5.51
N SER A 14 -15.60 -1.50 6.52
CA SER A 14 -15.97 -1.71 7.93
C SER A 14 -15.81 -3.09 8.60
N ASN A 15 -15.15 -4.06 7.97
CA ASN A 15 -14.86 -5.36 8.55
C ASN A 15 -13.40 -5.39 8.97
N ARG A 16 -13.17 -5.63 10.26
CA ARG A 16 -11.86 -5.82 10.94
C ARG A 16 -11.09 -7.06 10.42
N SER A 17 -11.36 -7.51 9.20
CA SER A 17 -10.67 -8.62 8.56
C SER A 17 -9.31 -8.14 8.09
N LEU A 18 -8.31 -9.00 8.25
CA LEU A 18 -7.01 -8.82 7.63
C LEU A 18 -7.21 -8.86 6.10
N LYS A 19 -6.55 -7.92 5.43
CA LYS A 19 -6.54 -7.79 3.98
C LYS A 19 -5.07 -7.71 3.56
N TYR A 20 -4.79 -8.11 2.34
CA TYR A 20 -3.49 -7.90 1.76
C TYR A 20 -3.52 -6.64 0.92
N TYR A 21 -2.47 -5.85 1.06
CA TYR A 21 -2.25 -4.60 0.36
C TYR A 21 -0.97 -4.73 -0.44
N SER A 22 -1.02 -4.40 -1.71
CA SER A 22 0.17 -4.19 -2.53
C SER A 22 0.57 -2.73 -2.39
N VAL A 23 1.70 -2.48 -1.74
CA VAL A 23 2.24 -1.15 -1.48
C VAL A 23 3.51 -0.98 -2.30
N GLU A 24 3.53 0.05 -3.13
CA GLU A 24 4.74 0.51 -3.78
C GLU A 24 5.51 1.42 -2.83
N VAL A 25 6.78 1.10 -2.59
CA VAL A 25 7.72 1.86 -1.78
C VAL A 25 8.78 2.44 -2.70
N ILE A 26 8.94 3.76 -2.66
CA ILE A 26 9.92 4.50 -3.44
C ILE A 26 10.98 5.04 -2.48
N THR A 27 12.25 4.72 -2.74
CA THR A 27 13.39 5.21 -1.95
C THR A 27 13.85 6.57 -2.43
N PHE A 28 14.64 7.27 -1.61
CA PHE A 28 15.26 8.55 -2.01
C PHE A 28 16.23 8.41 -3.20
N ASP A 29 16.80 7.22 -3.39
CA ASP A 29 17.63 6.88 -4.54
C ASP A 29 16.81 6.73 -5.85
N GLY A 30 15.47 6.70 -5.74
CA GLY A 30 14.54 6.57 -6.86
C GLY A 30 14.22 5.12 -7.24
N ASP A 31 14.61 4.15 -6.42
CA ASP A 31 14.23 2.76 -6.61
C ASP A 31 12.79 2.53 -6.16
N SER A 32 12.02 1.76 -6.94
CA SER A 32 10.64 1.40 -6.64
C SER A 32 10.53 -0.10 -6.34
N TYR A 33 9.98 -0.43 -5.18
CA TYR A 33 9.71 -1.79 -4.73
C TYR A 33 8.21 -2.00 -4.56
N THR A 34 7.71 -3.19 -4.84
CA THR A 34 6.31 -3.56 -4.60
C THR A 34 6.27 -4.61 -3.52
N GLU A 35 5.74 -4.25 -2.35
CA GLU A 35 5.62 -5.12 -1.20
C GLU A 35 4.17 -5.50 -0.95
N GLU A 36 3.95 -6.78 -0.65
CA GLU A 36 2.63 -7.30 -0.28
C GLU A 36 2.56 -7.46 1.24
N VAL A 37 1.72 -6.64 1.87
CA VAL A 37 1.61 -6.55 3.33
C VAL A 37 0.20 -6.90 3.78
N GLU A 38 0.10 -7.69 4.84
CA GLU A 38 -1.17 -8.02 5.46
C GLU A 38 -1.48 -7.00 6.55
N ALA A 39 -2.55 -6.22 6.38
CA ALA A 39 -2.93 -5.16 7.31
C ALA A 39 -4.46 -5.03 7.41
N ARG A 40 -4.94 -4.24 8.36
CA ARG A 40 -6.37 -3.94 8.51
C ARG A 40 -6.77 -2.66 7.79
N SER A 41 -5.81 -1.79 7.51
CA SER A 41 -5.98 -0.53 6.78
C SER A 41 -4.82 -0.27 5.83
N ALA A 42 -5.06 0.63 4.86
CA ALA A 42 -4.03 1.11 3.95
C ALA A 42 -2.89 1.83 4.71
N ASP A 43 -3.22 2.62 5.73
CA ASP A 43 -2.21 3.32 6.54
C ASP A 43 -1.27 2.35 7.27
N GLU A 44 -1.83 1.31 7.90
CA GLU A 44 -1.04 0.27 8.58
C GLU A 44 -0.16 -0.51 7.58
N ALA A 45 -0.72 -0.83 6.41
CA ALA A 45 0.04 -1.44 5.32
C ALA A 45 1.23 -0.56 4.88
N GLN A 46 1.01 0.73 4.67
CA GLN A 46 2.05 1.66 4.25
C GLN A 46 3.14 1.82 5.32
N GLU A 47 2.78 1.83 6.60
CA GLU A 47 3.75 1.89 7.71
C GLU A 47 4.59 0.62 7.79
N ILE A 48 3.97 -0.56 7.65
CA ILE A 48 4.69 -1.84 7.61
C ILE A 48 5.64 -1.86 6.41
N ALA A 49 5.15 -1.54 5.22
CA ALA A 49 5.96 -1.53 4.00
C ALA A 49 7.11 -0.52 4.09
N ALA A 50 6.86 0.67 4.65
CA ALA A 50 7.90 1.67 4.88
C ALA A 50 8.96 1.16 5.87
N SER A 51 8.54 0.46 6.92
CA SER A 51 9.47 -0.09 7.94
C SER A 51 10.38 -1.21 7.43
N MET A 52 10.09 -1.78 6.25
CA MET A 52 10.94 -2.79 5.62
C MET A 52 12.20 -2.21 4.96
N TYR A 53 12.26 -0.89 4.80
CA TYR A 53 13.37 -0.18 4.18
C TYR A 53 13.79 1.02 5.04
N ASP A 54 15.10 1.27 5.14
CA ASP A 54 15.60 2.38 5.97
C ASP A 54 15.49 3.75 5.30
N ASP A 55 15.36 3.82 3.97
CA ASP A 55 15.48 5.06 3.17
C ASP A 55 14.28 5.30 2.25
N VAL A 56 13.09 5.30 2.83
CA VAL A 56 11.82 5.49 2.10
C VAL A 56 11.48 6.97 1.95
N ASP A 57 11.26 7.42 0.71
CA ASP A 57 10.77 8.76 0.39
C ASP A 57 9.24 8.79 0.32
N TYR A 58 8.64 7.81 -0.35
CA TYR A 58 7.20 7.78 -0.59
C TYR A 58 6.66 6.35 -0.62
N THR A 59 5.43 6.17 -0.12
CA THR A 59 4.69 4.91 -0.24
C THR A 59 3.31 5.14 -0.87
N MET A 60 2.84 4.19 -1.67
CA MET A 60 1.55 4.23 -2.32
C MET A 60 0.90 2.85 -2.40
N VAL A 61 -0.36 2.76 -1.99
CA VAL A 61 -1.14 1.52 -2.18
C VAL A 61 -1.53 1.38 -3.66
N GLN A 62 -1.00 0.36 -4.31
CA GLN A 62 -1.33 -0.02 -5.69
C GLN A 62 -2.56 -0.92 -5.76
N GLY A 63 -2.80 -1.73 -4.73
CA GLY A 63 -3.97 -2.61 -4.69
C GLY A 63 -4.32 -3.13 -3.30
N CYS A 64 -5.56 -3.57 -3.13
CA CYS A 64 -6.02 -4.25 -1.92
C CYS A 64 -6.89 -5.45 -2.30
N PHE A 65 -6.60 -6.59 -1.68
CA PHE A 65 -7.29 -7.85 -1.86
C PHE A 65 -7.65 -8.43 -0.49
N ALA A 66 -8.92 -8.81 -0.34
CA ALA A 66 -9.45 -9.50 0.84
C ALA A 66 -9.97 -10.85 0.36
N TYR A 67 -9.64 -11.92 1.09
CA TYR A 67 -10.11 -13.27 0.79
C TYR A 67 -11.56 -13.46 1.27
#